data_AF-A0AAV5C9F5-F1
#
_entry.id   AF-A0AAV5C9F5-F1
#
_cell.length_a   1.000
_cell.length_b   1.000
_cell.length_c   1.000
_cell.angle_alpha   90.00
_cell.angle_beta   90.00
_cell.angle_gamma   90.00
#
_symmetry.space_group_name_H-M   'P 1'
#
loop_
_entity.id
_entity.type
_entity.pdbx_description
1 polymer ?
#
loop_
_entity_poly.entity_id
_entity_poly.type
_entity_poly.pdbx_seq_one_letter_code
_entity_poly.pdbx_strand_id
1 'polypeptide(L)'
;MAAVLEALALYMKKMITDMAEEEVHMLLGVPDEMDKLGRNLDNIQAFLADAERRRITDRLVQGWVNMLKGVMYDATDILELGKLKAEERQESMGGTLVEKMPGCFQPLFFCLRNPVFTHKIGSKIKELNQRLDEIHKEAAKFNFTANLSSYTKQRTEAEYSSREMTSEFIPSAIVGENIEMDTKLLVQELVTDENHGKKVVSIVGMGGMGKTTLAQNIFKRHNHKGALQNEDMAEHHSTIQRGGAA
;
A
#
# COMPACT_ATOMS: atom_id res chain seq x y z
N MET A 1 0.70 4.86 -5.90
CA MET A 1 1.54 5.92 -6.51
C MET A 1 2.71 6.27 -5.62
N ALA A 2 2.51 6.59 -4.34
CA ALA A 2 3.61 6.85 -3.40
C ALA A 2 4.68 5.75 -3.38
N ALA A 3 4.29 4.48 -3.26
CA ALA A 3 5.23 3.35 -3.31
C ALA A 3 6.00 3.25 -4.65
N VAL A 4 5.40 3.68 -5.77
CA VAL A 4 6.05 3.67 -7.09
C VAL A 4 7.05 4.82 -7.20
N LEU A 5 6.67 6.01 -6.71
CA LEU A 5 7.56 7.17 -6.61
C LEU A 5 8.77 6.88 -5.71
N GLU A 6 8.54 6.25 -4.55
CA GLU A 6 9.60 5.85 -3.61
C GLU A 6 10.51 4.77 -4.22
N ALA A 7 9.94 3.76 -4.88
CA ALA A 7 10.73 2.73 -5.57
C ALA A 7 11.60 3.34 -6.68
N LEU A 8 11.07 4.30 -7.45
CA LEU A 8 11.81 4.96 -8.52
C LEU A 8 12.93 5.86 -7.96
N ALA A 9 12.66 6.62 -6.90
CA ALA A 9 13.66 7.44 -6.21
C ALA A 9 14.80 6.58 -5.63
N LEU A 10 14.46 5.48 -4.95
CA LEU A 10 15.44 4.52 -4.40
C LEU A 10 16.27 3.87 -5.51
N TYR A 11 15.62 3.45 -6.59
CA TYR A 11 16.29 2.85 -7.74
C TYR A 11 17.33 3.79 -8.33
N MET A 12 16.95 5.05 -8.51
CA MET A 12 17.86 6.04 -9.09
C MET A 12 19.01 6.42 -8.17
N LYS A 13 18.73 6.59 -6.88
CA LYS A 13 19.77 6.85 -5.88
C LYS A 13 20.83 5.74 -5.92
N LYS A 14 20.39 4.49 -6.00
CA LYS A 14 21.28 3.34 -6.18
C LYS A 14 22.09 3.44 -7.47
N MET A 15 21.45 3.80 -8.59
CA MET A 15 22.14 3.97 -9.87
C MET A 15 23.23 5.05 -9.82
N ILE A 16 22.99 6.17 -9.13
CA ILE A 16 23.98 7.24 -8.92
C ILE A 16 25.16 6.73 -8.07
N THR A 17 24.87 6.05 -6.96
CA THR A 17 25.90 5.49 -6.07
C THR A 17 26.79 4.49 -6.80
N ASP A 18 26.19 3.54 -7.51
CA ASP A 18 26.93 2.52 -8.25
C ASP A 18 27.81 3.21 -9.34
N MET A 19 27.39 4.36 -9.89
CA MET A 19 28.16 5.07 -10.93
C MET A 19 29.37 5.78 -10.36
N ALA A 20 29.26 6.26 -9.13
CA ALA A 20 30.35 6.91 -8.43
C ALA A 20 31.42 5.91 -7.96
N GLU A 21 31.01 4.69 -7.57
CA GLU A 21 31.91 3.64 -7.06
C GLU A 21 32.77 2.98 -8.15
N GLU A 22 32.27 2.86 -9.39
CA GLU A 22 33.00 2.20 -10.49
C GLU A 22 33.93 3.12 -11.31
N GLU A 23 34.18 4.37 -10.87
CA GLU A 23 35.05 5.36 -11.55
C GLU A 23 34.77 5.52 -13.06
N VAL A 24 33.51 5.35 -13.50
CA VAL A 24 33.16 5.45 -14.92
C VAL A 24 33.34 6.90 -15.37
N HIS A 25 34.24 7.13 -16.33
CA HIS A 25 34.51 8.45 -16.90
C HIS A 25 33.19 9.11 -17.34
N MET A 26 32.84 10.22 -16.68
CA MET A 26 31.54 10.89 -16.76
C MET A 26 31.17 11.24 -18.21
N LEU A 27 30.24 10.48 -18.79
CA LEU A 27 29.74 10.75 -20.11
C LEU A 27 28.61 11.79 -20.03
N LEU A 28 28.87 12.98 -20.57
CA LEU A 28 27.87 13.92 -21.09
C LEU A 28 26.79 14.42 -20.10
N GLY A 29 27.14 14.68 -18.83
CA GLY A 29 26.23 15.32 -17.86
C GLY A 29 25.09 14.46 -17.34
N VAL A 30 25.12 13.14 -17.61
CA VAL A 30 24.13 12.18 -17.10
C VAL A 30 24.07 12.14 -15.55
N PRO A 31 25.20 12.18 -14.81
CA PRO A 31 25.16 12.23 -13.35
C PRO A 31 24.39 13.45 -12.82
N ASP A 32 24.65 14.64 -13.37
CA ASP A 32 23.99 15.89 -12.95
C ASP A 32 22.47 15.83 -13.18
N GLU A 33 22.05 15.30 -14.34
CA GLU A 33 20.63 15.11 -14.65
C GLU A 33 20.00 14.06 -13.73
N MET A 34 20.73 13.03 -13.33
CA MET A 34 20.22 12.04 -12.38
C MET A 34 20.08 12.60 -10.95
N ASP A 35 21.06 13.37 -10.49
CA ASP A 35 20.98 14.09 -9.20
C ASP A 35 19.82 15.09 -9.18
N LYS A 36 19.62 15.81 -10.29
CA LYS A 36 18.47 16.71 -10.45
C LYS A 36 17.15 15.95 -10.38
N LEU A 37 17.07 14.79 -11.02
CA LEU A 37 15.88 13.96 -11.05
C LEU A 37 15.57 13.38 -9.67
N GLY A 38 16.58 12.94 -8.91
CA GLY A 38 16.41 12.54 -7.51
C GLY A 38 15.80 13.65 -6.65
N ARG A 39 16.36 14.86 -6.71
CA ARG A 39 15.84 16.02 -5.97
C ARG A 39 14.39 16.36 -6.33
N ASN A 40 14.03 16.25 -7.60
CA ASN A 40 12.65 16.50 -8.05
C ASN A 40 11.66 15.47 -7.49
N LEU A 41 12.06 14.20 -7.45
CA LEU A 41 11.24 13.13 -6.86
C LEU A 41 11.05 13.35 -5.35
N ASP A 42 12.12 13.69 -4.63
CA ASP A 42 12.06 14.00 -3.19
C ASP A 42 11.11 15.17 -2.91
N ASN A 43 11.22 16.24 -3.71
CA ASN A 43 10.35 17.41 -3.60
C ASN A 43 8.88 17.05 -3.82
N ILE A 44 8.57 16.23 -4.82
CA ILE A 44 7.20 15.80 -5.12
C ILE A 44 6.67 14.85 -4.04
N GLN A 45 7.52 13.95 -3.52
CA GLN A 45 7.16 13.01 -2.48
C GLN A 45 6.67 13.74 -1.21
N ALA A 46 7.27 14.90 -0.88
CA ALA A 46 6.92 15.69 0.30
C ALA A 46 5.43 16.06 0.39
N PHE A 47 4.73 16.21 -0.74
CA PHE A 47 3.33 16.63 -0.78
C PHE A 47 2.39 15.65 -1.49
N LEU A 48 2.91 14.52 -1.99
CA LEU A 48 2.13 13.52 -2.71
C LEU A 48 0.99 12.92 -1.89
N ALA A 49 1.18 12.75 -0.57
CA ALA A 49 0.15 12.19 0.30
C ALA A 49 -1.11 13.07 0.37
N ASP A 50 -0.93 14.40 0.47
CA ASP A 50 -2.04 15.35 0.46
C ASP A 50 -2.70 15.41 -0.93
N ALA A 51 -1.89 15.43 -1.99
CA ALA A 51 -2.39 15.40 -3.37
C ALA A 51 -3.25 14.15 -3.66
N GLU A 52 -2.81 12.97 -3.21
CA GLU A 52 -3.57 11.71 -3.42
C GLU A 52 -4.88 11.71 -2.62
N ARG A 53 -4.91 12.28 -1.41
CA ARG A 53 -6.14 12.43 -0.61
C ARG A 53 -7.13 13.36 -1.30
N ARG A 54 -6.65 14.51 -1.78
CA ARG A 54 -7.48 15.55 -2.42
C ARG A 54 -7.93 15.19 -3.83
N ARG A 55 -7.24 14.27 -4.53
CA ARG A 55 -7.59 13.83 -5.89
C ARG A 55 -9.04 13.36 -6.02
N ILE A 56 -9.62 12.76 -4.97
CA ILE A 56 -10.99 12.22 -5.04
C ILE A 56 -12.02 13.34 -5.13
N THR A 57 -11.76 14.47 -4.48
CA THR A 57 -12.72 15.57 -4.32
C THR A 57 -12.42 16.77 -5.21
N ASP A 58 -11.17 16.97 -5.62
CA ASP A 58 -10.69 18.12 -6.39
C ASP A 58 -10.24 17.68 -7.80
N ARG A 59 -10.99 18.09 -8.83
CA ARG A 59 -10.72 17.74 -10.23
C ARG A 59 -9.42 18.35 -10.75
N LEU A 60 -9.00 19.51 -10.27
CA LEU A 60 -7.76 20.15 -10.71
C LEU A 60 -6.56 19.40 -10.13
N VAL A 61 -6.63 19.03 -8.85
CA VAL A 61 -5.63 18.16 -8.21
C VAL A 61 -5.62 16.78 -8.89
N GLN A 62 -6.77 16.26 -9.31
CA GLN A 62 -6.82 15.02 -10.09
C GLN A 62 -6.10 15.10 -11.43
N GLY A 63 -6.29 16.21 -12.17
CA GLY A 63 -5.54 16.47 -13.38
C GLY A 63 -4.04 16.50 -13.12
N TRP A 64 -3.61 17.24 -12.10
CA TRP A 64 -2.21 17.34 -11.70
C TRP A 64 -1.60 15.98 -11.32
N VAL A 65 -2.29 15.18 -10.50
CA VAL A 65 -1.84 13.84 -10.11
C VAL A 65 -1.77 12.89 -11.32
N ASN A 66 -2.66 13.04 -12.30
CA ASN A 66 -2.61 12.24 -13.53
C ASN A 66 -1.44 12.63 -14.44
N MET A 67 -1.08 13.92 -14.51
CA MET A 67 0.14 14.33 -15.23
C MET A 67 1.39 13.73 -14.59
N LEU A 68 1.46 13.75 -13.25
CA LEU A 68 2.53 13.08 -12.52
C LEU A 68 2.59 11.58 -12.84
N LYS A 69 1.46 10.87 -12.88
CA LYS A 69 1.44 9.44 -13.30
C LYS A 69 2.03 9.24 -14.70
N GLY A 70 1.67 10.09 -15.66
CA GLY A 70 2.19 10.00 -17.03
C GLY A 70 3.71 10.07 -17.05
N VAL A 71 4.28 11.07 -16.37
CA VAL A 71 5.73 11.23 -16.24
C VAL A 71 6.39 10.04 -15.53
N MET A 72 5.72 9.44 -14.54
CA MET A 72 6.23 8.24 -13.85
C MET A 72 6.26 7.00 -14.76
N TYR A 73 5.32 6.86 -15.69
CA TYR A 73 5.38 5.80 -16.70
C TYR A 73 6.56 6.03 -17.64
N ASP A 74 6.75 7.25 -18.15
CA ASP A 74 7.89 7.59 -19.01
C ASP A 74 9.24 7.31 -18.29
N ALA A 75 9.31 7.58 -16.99
CA ALA A 75 10.48 7.27 -16.18
C ALA A 75 10.75 5.76 -16.12
N THR A 76 9.70 4.96 -15.92
CA THR A 76 9.81 3.50 -15.87
C THR A 76 10.24 2.93 -17.22
N ASP A 77 9.72 3.47 -18.32
CA ASP A 77 10.10 3.08 -19.69
C ASP A 77 11.59 3.38 -19.97
N ILE A 78 12.12 4.49 -19.47
CA ILE A 78 13.56 4.80 -19.58
C ILE A 78 14.39 3.75 -18.84
N LEU A 79 13.96 3.33 -17.65
CA LEU A 79 14.64 2.30 -16.86
C LEU A 79 14.60 0.94 -17.55
N GLU A 80 13.44 0.53 -18.07
CA GLU A 80 13.28 -0.73 -18.79
C GLU A 80 14.10 -0.74 -20.08
N LEU A 81 14.10 0.35 -20.85
CA LEU A 81 14.91 0.49 -22.05
C LEU A 81 16.39 0.29 -21.77
N GLY A 82 16.87 0.83 -20.65
CA GLY A 82 18.26 0.68 -20.25
C GLY A 82 18.60 -0.73 -19.76
N LYS A 83 17.67 -1.46 -19.15
CA LYS A 83 17.85 -2.88 -18.80
C LYS A 83 17.88 -3.77 -20.04
N LEU A 84 16.90 -3.62 -20.94
CA LEU A 84 16.80 -4.41 -22.17
C LEU A 84 18.07 -4.30 -23.03
N LYS A 85 18.59 -3.08 -23.19
CA LYS A 85 19.83 -2.81 -23.94
C LYS A 85 21.08 -3.43 -23.33
N ALA A 86 21.05 -3.69 -22.04
CA ALA A 86 22.17 -4.27 -21.34
C ALA A 86 22.20 -5.78 -21.52
N GLU A 87 21.03 -6.38 -21.43
CA GLU A 87 20.79 -7.79 -21.70
C GLU A 87 21.17 -8.13 -23.15
N GLU A 88 20.72 -7.32 -24.13
CA GLU A 88 21.05 -7.48 -25.56
C GLU A 88 22.58 -7.50 -25.81
N ARG A 89 23.32 -6.65 -25.08
CA ARG A 89 24.79 -6.60 -25.19
C ARG A 89 25.49 -7.74 -24.47
N GLN A 90 24.94 -8.21 -23.36
CA GLN A 90 25.46 -9.38 -22.65
C GLN A 90 25.33 -10.63 -23.51
N GLU A 91 24.24 -10.74 -24.28
CA GLU A 91 24.01 -11.81 -25.24
C GLU A 91 24.90 -11.69 -26.49
N SER A 92 25.12 -10.47 -27.01
CA SER A 92 25.95 -10.25 -28.22
C SER A 92 27.45 -10.41 -27.99
N MET A 93 27.94 -10.27 -26.75
CA MET A 93 29.36 -10.40 -26.36
C MET A 93 29.75 -11.83 -25.94
N GLY A 94 28.99 -12.84 -26.38
CA GLY A 94 29.40 -14.24 -26.45
C GLY A 94 30.37 -14.71 -25.38
N GLY A 95 29.90 -14.86 -24.14
CA GLY A 95 30.50 -15.71 -23.10
C GLY A 95 32.01 -15.65 -22.86
N THR A 96 32.73 -14.60 -23.24
CA THR A 96 34.20 -14.58 -23.17
C THR A 96 34.67 -13.55 -22.15
N LEU A 97 34.98 -14.08 -20.96
CA LEU A 97 36.02 -13.63 -20.03
C LEU A 97 36.05 -12.11 -19.75
N VAL A 98 34.96 -11.57 -19.20
CA VAL A 98 35.14 -10.63 -18.09
C VAL A 98 34.97 -11.49 -16.85
N GLU A 99 36.09 -11.74 -16.20
CA GLU A 99 36.18 -12.28 -14.85
C GLU A 99 34.98 -11.81 -14.03
N LYS A 100 34.31 -12.75 -13.36
CA LYS A 100 33.27 -12.44 -12.37
C LYS A 100 33.89 -11.56 -11.29
N MET A 101 33.96 -10.26 -11.53
CA MET A 101 34.20 -9.27 -10.50
C MET A 101 32.91 -9.26 -9.67
N PRO A 102 32.97 -9.69 -8.40
CA PRO A 102 31.79 -9.75 -7.55
C PRO A 102 31.43 -8.31 -7.17
N GLY A 103 30.70 -7.62 -8.04
CA GLY A 103 30.36 -6.21 -7.82
C GLY A 103 29.57 -5.57 -8.97
N CYS A 104 29.82 -5.94 -10.22
CA CYS A 104 29.18 -5.28 -11.37
C CYS A 104 27.77 -5.85 -11.64
N PHE A 105 26.82 -5.53 -10.77
CA PHE A 105 25.43 -6.01 -10.80
C PHE A 105 24.43 -4.96 -11.32
N GLN A 106 24.83 -4.10 -12.26
CA GLN A 106 23.85 -3.23 -12.93
C GLN A 106 24.01 -3.29 -14.45
N PRO A 107 23.09 -3.99 -15.15
CA PRO A 107 23.09 -4.11 -16.60
C PRO A 107 23.25 -2.74 -17.31
N LEU A 108 22.64 -1.68 -16.77
CA LEU A 108 22.70 -0.31 -17.28
C LEU A 108 24.12 0.25 -17.48
N PHE A 109 25.11 -0.16 -16.70
CA PHE A 109 26.50 0.27 -16.85
C PHE A 109 27.10 -0.14 -18.18
N PHE A 110 26.79 -1.36 -18.60
CA PHE A 110 27.28 -1.89 -19.86
C PHE A 110 26.73 -1.11 -21.05
N CYS A 111 25.52 -0.56 -20.90
CA CYS A 111 24.92 0.31 -21.88
C CYS A 111 25.54 1.71 -21.92
N LEU A 112 25.91 2.26 -20.76
CA LEU A 112 26.49 3.59 -20.65
C LEU A 112 27.92 3.66 -21.21
N ARG A 113 28.56 2.52 -21.49
CA ARG A 113 29.83 2.47 -22.25
C ARG A 113 29.67 2.82 -23.74
N ASN A 114 28.43 2.86 -24.28
CA ASN A 114 28.19 3.32 -25.64
C ASN A 114 27.78 4.80 -25.65
N PRO A 115 28.61 5.72 -26.17
CA PRO A 115 28.34 7.16 -26.12
C PRO A 115 27.03 7.56 -26.82
N VAL A 116 26.63 6.86 -27.88
CA VAL A 116 25.36 7.12 -28.58
C VAL A 116 24.16 6.75 -27.71
N PHE A 117 24.27 5.64 -26.97
CA PHE A 117 23.20 5.19 -26.08
C PHE A 117 23.15 6.02 -24.80
N THR A 118 24.31 6.39 -24.25
CA THR A 118 24.43 7.30 -23.11
C THR A 118 23.84 8.65 -23.42
N HIS A 119 24.12 9.21 -24.60
CA HIS A 119 23.48 10.44 -25.06
C HIS A 119 21.96 10.29 -25.19
N LYS A 120 21.47 9.15 -25.71
CA LYS A 120 20.03 8.88 -25.85
C LYS A 120 19.31 8.79 -24.49
N ILE A 121 19.88 8.07 -23.52
CA ILE A 121 19.34 8.00 -22.15
C ILE A 121 19.42 9.36 -21.48
N GLY A 122 20.59 10.02 -21.52
CA GLY A 122 20.79 11.33 -20.91
C GLY A 122 19.79 12.37 -21.42
N SER A 123 19.53 12.39 -22.74
CA SER A 123 18.51 13.28 -23.31
C SER A 123 17.11 12.99 -22.80
N LYS A 124 16.74 11.71 -22.60
CA LYS A 124 15.43 11.32 -22.05
C LYS A 124 15.29 11.69 -20.58
N ILE A 125 16.35 11.49 -19.78
CA ILE A 125 16.39 11.92 -18.37
C ILE A 125 16.24 13.44 -18.26
N LYS A 126 16.93 14.19 -19.13
CA LYS A 126 16.83 15.64 -19.18
C LYS A 126 15.41 16.13 -19.50
N GLU A 127 14.75 15.51 -20.47
CA GLU A 127 13.35 15.81 -20.80
C GLU A 127 12.41 15.48 -19.62
N LEU A 128 12.64 14.34 -18.96
CA LEU A 128 11.90 13.94 -17.77
C LEU A 128 12.04 14.96 -16.63
N ASN A 129 13.26 15.46 -16.40
CA ASN A 129 13.54 16.52 -15.43
C ASN A 129 12.77 17.80 -15.70
N GLN A 130 12.72 18.23 -16.96
CA GLN A 130 11.98 19.45 -17.34
C GLN A 130 10.50 19.30 -17.04
N ARG A 131 9.91 18.14 -17.37
CA ARG A 131 8.50 17.86 -17.09
C ARG A 131 8.20 17.76 -15.60
N LEU A 132 9.11 17.17 -14.80
CA LEU A 132 8.96 17.15 -13.34
C LEU A 132 9.11 18.54 -12.72
N ASP A 133 10.02 19.38 -13.23
CA ASP A 133 10.14 20.78 -12.80
C ASP A 133 8.84 21.54 -13.05
N GLU A 134 8.21 21.34 -14.20
CA GLU A 134 6.92 21.95 -14.54
C GLU A 134 5.82 21.47 -13.60
N ILE A 135 5.71 20.17 -13.37
CA ILE A 135 4.75 19.58 -12.43
C ILE A 135 4.96 20.12 -11.01
N HIS A 136 6.22 20.21 -10.56
CA HIS A 136 6.55 20.77 -9.26
C HIS A 136 6.16 22.25 -9.14
N LYS A 137 6.41 23.06 -10.18
CA LYS A 137 5.97 24.46 -10.21
C LYS A 137 4.46 24.60 -10.17
N GLU A 138 3.72 23.73 -10.86
CA GLU A 138 2.27 23.73 -10.81
C GLU A 138 1.72 23.33 -9.44
N ALA A 139 2.44 22.49 -8.70
CA ALA A 139 2.07 22.07 -7.35
C ALA A 139 1.88 23.27 -6.41
N ALA A 140 2.64 24.36 -6.61
CA ALA A 140 2.52 25.60 -5.84
C ALA A 140 1.12 26.23 -5.93
N LYS A 141 0.35 25.99 -7.00
CA LYS A 141 -1.02 26.52 -7.17
C LYS A 141 -2.02 25.89 -6.21
N PHE A 142 -1.72 24.68 -5.70
CA PHE A 142 -2.66 23.89 -4.91
C PHE A 142 -2.45 24.01 -3.40
N ASN A 143 -1.38 24.70 -2.97
CA ASN A 143 -0.97 24.85 -1.57
C ASN A 143 -1.00 23.52 -0.82
N PHE A 144 -0.36 22.49 -1.40
CA PHE A 144 -0.32 21.17 -0.75
C PHE A 144 0.39 21.25 0.60
N THR A 145 -0.12 20.50 1.57
CA THR A 145 0.54 20.41 2.88
C THR A 145 1.70 19.42 2.80
N ALA A 146 2.92 19.89 3.07
CA ALA A 146 4.09 19.02 3.12
C ALA A 146 3.99 18.07 4.32
N ASN A 147 3.90 16.76 4.06
CA ASN A 147 3.96 15.74 5.09
C ASN A 147 5.44 15.41 5.35
N LEU A 148 6.09 16.19 6.20
CA LEU A 148 7.49 15.95 6.61
C LEU A 148 7.61 14.83 7.65
N SER A 149 6.50 14.31 8.20
CA SER A 149 6.55 13.34 9.30
C SER A 149 5.66 12.12 9.08
N SER A 150 6.34 10.99 8.91
CA SER A 150 5.91 9.63 9.23
C SER A 150 4.74 9.04 8.44
N TYR A 151 4.97 7.85 7.89
CA TYR A 151 3.96 6.86 7.51
C TYR A 151 3.08 6.38 8.69
N THR A 152 2.91 7.19 9.73
CA THR A 152 1.89 6.95 10.75
C THR A 152 0.57 7.29 10.10
N LYS A 153 -0.16 6.26 9.67
CA LYS A 153 -1.60 6.34 9.40
C LYS A 153 -2.30 6.84 10.66
N GLN A 154 -2.24 8.13 10.96
CA GLN A 154 -3.33 8.79 11.64
C GLN A 154 -4.38 9.03 10.57
N ARG A 155 -5.10 7.96 10.24
CA ARG A 155 -6.45 8.09 9.72
C ARG A 155 -7.19 8.91 10.78
N THR A 156 -7.40 10.19 10.50
CA THR A 156 -8.17 11.08 11.36
C THR A 156 -9.50 10.40 11.71
N GLU A 157 -9.93 10.48 12.97
CA GLU A 157 -11.23 9.97 13.45
C GLU A 157 -12.41 10.38 12.55
N ALA A 158 -12.29 11.51 11.84
CA ALA A 158 -13.25 11.98 10.85
C ALA A 158 -13.49 11.02 9.66
N GLU A 159 -12.48 10.23 9.22
CA GLU A 159 -12.67 9.22 8.17
C GLU A 159 -13.41 7.96 8.67
N TYR A 160 -13.35 7.69 9.97
CA TYR A 160 -14.14 6.63 10.60
C TYR A 160 -15.60 7.06 10.78
N SER A 161 -15.84 8.35 11.07
CA SER A 161 -17.17 8.87 11.37
C SER A 161 -18.16 8.85 10.21
N SER A 162 -17.70 8.81 8.95
CA SER A 162 -18.59 8.78 7.77
C SER A 162 -18.94 7.38 7.27
N ARG A 163 -18.24 6.34 7.75
CA ARG A 163 -18.66 4.95 7.56
C ARG A 163 -19.46 4.53 8.77
N GLU A 164 -20.78 4.62 8.68
CA GLU A 164 -21.63 3.84 9.57
C GLU A 164 -21.20 2.38 9.48
N MET A 165 -20.60 1.85 10.55
CA MET A 165 -20.16 0.46 10.61
C MET A 165 -21.32 -0.49 10.95
N THR A 166 -22.51 0.06 11.19
CA THR A 166 -23.72 -0.67 11.56
C THR A 166 -24.86 -0.26 10.65
N SER A 167 -25.12 -1.06 9.62
CA SER A 167 -26.39 -1.04 8.90
C SER A 167 -27.45 -1.82 9.68
N GLU A 168 -28.72 -1.61 9.32
CA GLU A 168 -29.81 -2.47 9.79
C GLU A 168 -29.48 -3.95 9.49
N PHE A 169 -29.40 -4.77 10.53
CA PHE A 169 -29.14 -6.19 10.39
C PHE A 169 -30.46 -6.87 10.05
N ILE A 170 -30.57 -7.32 8.80
CA ILE A 170 -31.73 -8.04 8.26
C ILE A 170 -31.38 -9.54 8.24
N PRO A 171 -31.86 -10.35 9.20
CA PRO A 171 -31.49 -11.77 9.29
C PRO A 171 -31.89 -12.57 8.04
N SER A 172 -32.98 -12.17 7.38
CA SER A 172 -33.49 -12.81 6.16
C SER A 172 -32.65 -12.54 4.91
N ALA A 173 -31.77 -11.53 4.95
CA ALA A 173 -30.84 -11.23 3.85
C ALA A 173 -29.53 -12.03 3.94
N ILE A 174 -29.33 -12.79 5.02
CA ILE A 174 -28.13 -13.59 5.25
C ILE A 174 -28.32 -14.96 4.59
N VAL A 175 -27.44 -15.27 3.64
CA VAL A 175 -27.44 -16.53 2.90
C VAL A 175 -26.08 -17.22 3.02
N GLY A 176 -26.08 -18.54 2.88
CA GLY A 176 -24.88 -19.38 2.97
C GLY A 176 -25.03 -20.47 4.01
N GLU A 177 -24.67 -21.70 3.65
CA GLU A 177 -24.88 -22.88 4.51
C GLU A 177 -23.99 -22.87 5.75
N ASN A 178 -22.79 -22.29 5.63
CA ASN A 178 -21.80 -22.31 6.71
C ASN A 178 -22.02 -21.20 7.75
N ILE A 179 -22.76 -20.13 7.42
CA ILE A 179 -22.86 -18.96 8.30
C ILE A 179 -23.51 -19.29 9.64
N GLU A 180 -24.50 -20.19 9.65
CA GLU A 180 -25.14 -20.63 10.87
C GLU A 180 -24.23 -21.55 11.69
N MET A 181 -23.49 -22.44 11.03
CA MET A 181 -22.54 -23.34 11.69
C MET A 181 -21.40 -22.55 12.33
N ASP A 182 -20.78 -21.64 11.57
CA ASP A 182 -19.70 -20.77 12.03
C ASP A 182 -20.16 -19.88 13.18
N THR A 183 -21.38 -19.34 13.10
CA THR A 183 -21.96 -18.55 14.19
C THR A 183 -22.14 -19.39 15.45
N LYS A 184 -22.66 -20.62 15.33
CA LYS A 184 -22.87 -21.52 16.48
C LYS A 184 -21.53 -21.90 17.13
N LEU A 185 -20.54 -22.29 16.32
CA LEU A 185 -19.20 -22.67 16.79
C LEU A 185 -18.52 -21.50 17.50
N LEU A 186 -18.51 -20.31 16.90
CA LEU A 186 -17.87 -19.13 17.49
C LEU A 186 -18.59 -18.65 18.75
N VAL A 187 -19.93 -18.70 18.80
CA VAL A 187 -20.68 -18.38 20.03
C VAL A 187 -20.38 -19.41 21.13
N GLN A 188 -20.30 -20.70 20.80
CA GLN A 188 -19.95 -21.73 21.78
C GLN A 188 -18.54 -21.53 22.31
N GLU A 189 -17.56 -21.30 21.44
CA GLU A 189 -16.16 -21.06 21.83
C GLU A 189 -16.00 -19.81 22.71
N LEU A 190 -16.76 -18.76 22.41
CA LEU A 190 -16.76 -17.52 23.21
C LEU A 190 -17.42 -17.69 24.58
N VAL A 191 -18.44 -18.55 24.70
CA VAL A 191 -19.23 -18.74 25.93
C VAL A 191 -18.71 -19.88 26.82
N THR A 192 -18.04 -20.88 26.27
CA THR A 192 -17.59 -22.06 27.04
C THR A 192 -16.49 -21.67 28.03
N ASP A 193 -16.74 -21.88 29.31
CA ASP A 193 -16.00 -21.30 30.43
C ASP A 193 -15.09 -22.36 31.07
N GLU A 194 -13.82 -22.37 30.70
CA GLU A 194 -12.77 -23.11 31.43
C GLU A 194 -11.54 -22.25 31.76
N ASN A 195 -11.53 -20.98 31.36
CA ASN A 195 -10.37 -20.11 31.58
C ASN A 195 -10.80 -18.66 31.77
N HIS A 196 -10.57 -18.09 32.95
CA HIS A 196 -10.97 -16.73 33.36
C HIS A 196 -10.26 -15.58 32.62
N GLY A 197 -9.73 -15.83 31.43
CA GLY A 197 -9.05 -14.84 30.58
C GLY A 197 -9.99 -14.18 29.56
N LYS A 198 -9.66 -12.95 29.14
CA LYS A 198 -10.37 -12.28 28.04
C LYS A 198 -10.11 -13.03 26.72
N LYS A 199 -11.17 -13.46 26.04
CA LYS A 199 -11.10 -14.08 24.71
C LYS A 199 -11.19 -13.03 23.61
N VAL A 200 -10.35 -13.15 22.59
CA VAL A 200 -10.33 -12.27 21.42
C VAL A 200 -10.44 -13.11 20.16
N VAL A 201 -11.42 -12.77 19.31
CA VAL A 201 -11.64 -13.40 18.00
C VAL A 201 -11.42 -12.36 16.91
N SER A 202 -10.66 -12.72 15.87
CA SER A 202 -10.40 -11.87 14.71
C SER A 202 -11.01 -12.49 13.46
N ILE A 203 -11.84 -11.72 12.74
CA ILE A 203 -12.46 -12.13 11.47
C ILE A 203 -11.70 -11.43 10.33
N VAL A 204 -10.97 -12.19 9.52
CA VAL A 204 -10.10 -11.66 8.46
C VAL A 204 -10.56 -12.15 7.09
N GLY A 205 -10.44 -11.29 6.08
CA GLY A 205 -10.86 -11.61 4.71
C GLY A 205 -11.01 -10.37 3.85
N MET A 206 -11.14 -10.56 2.53
CA MET A 206 -11.29 -9.48 1.55
C MET A 206 -12.54 -8.61 1.81
N GLY A 207 -12.56 -7.41 1.24
CA GLY A 207 -13.75 -6.53 1.30
C GLY A 207 -14.98 -7.21 0.69
N GLY A 208 -16.17 -6.99 1.27
CA GLY A 208 -17.42 -7.58 0.77
C GLY A 208 -17.69 -9.03 1.20
N MET A 209 -16.74 -9.72 1.84
CA MET A 209 -16.89 -11.13 2.26
C MET A 209 -17.85 -11.36 3.45
N GLY A 210 -18.63 -10.36 3.88
CA GLY A 210 -19.60 -10.55 4.98
C GLY A 210 -19.00 -10.59 6.40
N LYS A 211 -17.76 -10.13 6.62
CA LYS A 211 -17.11 -10.12 7.95
C LYS A 211 -17.95 -9.41 9.02
N THR A 212 -18.42 -8.20 8.71
CA THR A 212 -19.28 -7.41 9.61
C THR A 212 -20.62 -8.11 9.83
N THR A 213 -21.18 -8.75 8.80
CA THR A 213 -22.42 -9.53 8.87
C THR A 213 -22.30 -10.70 9.83
N LEU A 214 -21.20 -11.46 9.76
CA LEU A 214 -20.92 -12.57 10.69
C LEU A 214 -20.75 -12.05 12.13
N ALA A 215 -19.97 -10.98 12.32
CA ALA A 215 -19.79 -10.37 13.65
C ALA A 215 -21.11 -9.92 14.28
N GLN A 216 -21.99 -9.28 13.50
CA GLN A 216 -23.31 -8.87 13.96
C GLN A 216 -24.21 -10.07 14.30
N ASN A 217 -24.15 -11.15 13.52
CA ASN A 217 -24.91 -12.38 13.78
C ASN A 217 -24.47 -13.05 15.08
N ILE A 218 -23.16 -13.15 15.33
CA ILE A 218 -22.58 -13.67 16.58
C ILE A 218 -23.04 -12.84 17.77
N PHE A 219 -22.92 -11.51 17.70
CA PHE A 219 -23.31 -10.61 18.80
C PHE A 219 -24.80 -10.74 19.15
N LYS A 220 -25.69 -10.80 18.16
CA LYS A 220 -27.13 -10.98 18.40
C LYS A 220 -27.46 -12.35 19.00
N ARG A 221 -26.86 -13.44 18.51
CA ARG A 221 -27.10 -14.80 19.03
C ARG A 221 -26.53 -15.00 20.43
N HIS A 222 -25.40 -14.38 20.74
CA HIS A 222 -24.84 -14.34 22.10
C HIS A 222 -25.83 -13.71 23.09
N ASN A 223 -26.37 -12.53 22.76
CA ASN A 223 -27.32 -11.83 23.65
C ASN A 223 -28.63 -12.60 23.88
N HIS A 224 -29.11 -13.36 22.88
CA HIS A 224 -30.28 -14.23 23.06
C HIS A 224 -29.99 -15.44 23.97
N LYS A 225 -28.79 -16.02 23.92
CA LYS A 225 -28.42 -17.15 24.81
C LYS A 225 -28.17 -16.72 26.26
N GLY A 226 -27.59 -15.52 26.47
CA GLY A 226 -27.41 -14.96 27.81
C GLY A 226 -28.73 -14.64 28.53
N ALA A 227 -29.82 -14.37 27.79
CA ALA A 227 -31.14 -14.18 28.38
C ALA A 227 -31.76 -15.50 28.90
N LEU A 228 -31.62 -16.60 28.14
CA LEU A 228 -32.18 -17.91 28.50
C LEU A 228 -31.47 -18.56 29.71
N GLN A 229 -30.16 -18.36 29.87
CA GLN A 229 -29.43 -18.87 31.05
C GLN A 229 -29.83 -18.18 32.36
N ASN A 230 -30.38 -16.96 32.30
CA ASN A 230 -30.86 -16.24 33.49
C ASN A 230 -32.29 -16.66 33.91
N GLU A 231 -33.12 -17.13 32.98
CA GLU A 231 -34.48 -17.63 33.28
C GLU A 231 -34.45 -19.05 33.88
N ASP A 232 -33.58 -19.94 33.39
CA ASP A 232 -33.43 -21.30 33.92
C ASP A 232 -32.94 -21.32 35.38
N MET A 233 -32.15 -20.31 35.81
CA MET A 233 -31.78 -20.15 37.22
C MET A 233 -32.93 -19.65 38.10
N ALA A 234 -33.92 -18.95 37.55
CA ALA A 234 -35.07 -18.45 38.29
C ALA A 234 -36.14 -19.55 38.51
N GLU A 235 -36.33 -20.47 37.55
CA GLU A 235 -37.29 -21.57 37.69
C GLU A 235 -36.80 -22.69 38.63
N HIS A 236 -35.48 -22.91 38.73
CA HIS A 236 -34.95 -23.88 39.69
C HIS A 236 -35.09 -23.42 41.15
N HIS A 237 -35.07 -22.11 41.42
CA HIS A 237 -35.31 -21.56 42.76
C HIS A 237 -36.79 -21.59 43.17
N SER A 238 -37.74 -21.55 42.23
CA SER A 238 -39.18 -21.60 42.53
C SER A 238 -39.70 -23.02 42.78
N THR A 239 -39.05 -24.04 42.19
CA THR A 239 -39.44 -25.45 42.38
C THR A 239 -38.98 -26.02 43.73
N ILE A 240 -37.86 -25.55 44.28
CA ILE A 240 -37.35 -26.00 45.60
C ILE A 240 -38.23 -25.51 46.77
N GLN A 241 -38.97 -24.40 46.61
CA GLN A 241 -39.87 -23.89 47.65
C GLN A 241 -41.23 -24.59 47.74
N ARG A 242 -41.61 -25.45 46.78
CA ARG A 242 -42.91 -26.16 46.81
C ARG A 242 -42.86 -27.61 47.33
N GLY A 243 -41.67 -28.16 47.59
CA GLY A 243 -41.51 -29.54 48.08
C GLY A 243 -41.44 -29.71 49.60
N GLY A 244 -41.50 -28.63 50.38
CA GLY A 244 -41.28 -28.62 51.84
C GLY A 244 -42.52 -28.30 52.66
N ALA A 245 -43.68 -28.86 52.30
CA ALA A 245 -44.89 -28.79 53.12
C ALA A 245 -45.70 -30.08 52.98
N ALA A 246 -45.25 -31.12 53.68
CA ALA A 246 -46.06 -32.23 54.15
C ALA A 246 -45.40 -32.80 55.41
#